data_AF-A0A3B4EGF9-F1
#
_entry.id   AF-A0A3B4EGF9-F1
#
_cell.length_a   1.000
_cell.length_b   1.000
_cell.length_c   1.000
_cell.angle_alpha   90.00
_cell.angle_beta   90.00
_cell.angle_gamma   90.00
#
_symmetry.space_group_name_H-M   'P 1'
#
loop_
_entity.id
_entity.type
_entity.pdbx_description
1 polymer ?
#
loop_
_entity_poly.entity_id
_entity_poly.type
_entity_poly.pdbx_seq_one_letter_code
_entity_poly.pdbx_strand_id
1 'polypeptide(L)'
;MDGYLKDKSVLIIVVISPKYKMDVEGDGSDQHGLHTKYIHTQIQNEFIQQRCLNFRLVPVLFPNANQSHVPMWLQSTRLFRWPQDTQDLLLRLLREERYIPPPLGKELTLTIKPL
;
A
#
# COMPACT_ATOMS: atom_id res chain seq x y z
N MET A 1 -16.26 -10.36 5.28
CA MET A 1 -15.33 -9.30 4.84
C MET A 1 -14.32 -8.99 5.93
N ASP A 2 -14.75 -8.86 7.18
CA ASP A 2 -13.90 -8.46 8.33
C ASP A 2 -12.71 -9.38 8.63
N GLY A 3 -12.79 -10.67 8.27
CA GLY A 3 -11.68 -11.61 8.44
C GLY A 3 -10.42 -11.18 7.67
N TYR A 4 -10.58 -10.74 6.42
CA TYR A 4 -9.45 -10.31 5.58
C TYR A 4 -8.87 -8.96 6.01
N LEU A 5 -9.71 -8.05 6.53
CA LEU A 5 -9.23 -6.77 7.05
C LEU A 5 -8.33 -6.96 8.27
N LYS A 6 -8.62 -7.96 9.12
CA LYS A 6 -7.82 -8.31 10.30
C LYS A 6 -6.58 -9.16 9.99
N ASP A 7 -6.55 -9.84 8.86
CA ASP A 7 -5.44 -10.71 8.48
C ASP A 7 -4.22 -9.87 8.03
N LYS A 8 -3.15 -9.93 8.83
CA LYS A 8 -1.91 -9.18 8.55
C LYS A 8 -1.14 -9.71 7.33
N SER A 9 -1.44 -10.92 6.88
CA SER A 9 -0.79 -11.54 5.72
C SER A 9 -1.36 -11.04 4.38
N VAL A 10 -2.49 -10.33 4.39
CA VAL A 10 -3.15 -9.84 3.18
C VAL A 10 -2.70 -8.40 2.85
N LEU A 11 -2.50 -8.13 1.55
CA LEU A 11 -2.34 -6.76 1.04
C LEU A 11 -3.70 -6.22 0.60
N ILE A 12 -3.95 -4.95 0.88
CA ILE A 12 -5.19 -4.26 0.53
C ILE A 12 -4.88 -3.24 -0.56
N ILE A 13 -5.39 -3.51 -1.77
CA ILE A 13 -5.27 -2.59 -2.89
C ILE A 13 -6.38 -1.55 -2.79
N VAL A 14 -6.00 -0.28 -2.67
CA VAL A 14 -6.94 0.84 -2.65
C VAL A 14 -6.92 1.48 -4.03
N VAL A 15 -7.95 1.21 -4.83
CA VAL A 15 -8.08 1.78 -6.18
C VAL A 15 -8.63 3.19 -6.09
N ILE A 16 -7.80 4.17 -6.43
CA ILE A 16 -8.12 5.58 -6.35
C ILE A 16 -8.61 6.05 -7.71
N SER A 17 -9.88 6.46 -7.73
CA SER A 17 -10.58 7.03 -8.89
C SER A 17 -11.38 8.26 -8.46
N PRO A 18 -11.80 9.13 -9.40
CA PRO A 18 -12.71 10.24 -9.06
C PRO A 18 -13.99 9.76 -8.38
N LYS A 19 -14.55 8.64 -8.84
CA LYS A 19 -15.74 8.01 -8.23
C LYS A 19 -15.48 7.58 -6.79
N TYR A 20 -14.34 6.94 -6.52
CA TYR A 20 -13.97 6.53 -5.17
C TYR A 20 -13.97 7.73 -4.20
N LYS A 21 -13.42 8.88 -4.61
CA LYS A 21 -13.43 10.10 -3.78
C LYS A 21 -14.87 10.55 -3.48
N MET A 22 -15.72 10.60 -4.51
CA MET A 22 -17.14 10.98 -4.33
C MET A 22 -17.88 10.03 -3.40
N ASP A 23 -17.63 8.72 -3.50
CA ASP A 23 -18.29 7.70 -2.68
C ASP A 23 -17.89 7.81 -1.20
N VAL A 24 -16.64 8.19 -0.90
CA VAL A 24 -16.15 8.31 0.50
C VAL A 24 -16.43 9.67 1.14
N GLU A 25 -16.39 10.76 0.36
CA GLU A 25 -16.64 12.13 0.84
C GLU A 25 -18.11 12.55 0.72
N GLY A 26 -18.89 11.89 -0.14
CA GLY A 26 -20.30 12.19 -0.39
C GLY A 26 -21.23 11.87 0.79
N ASP A 27 -22.49 12.25 0.61
CA ASP A 27 -23.56 12.08 1.61
C ASP A 27 -24.06 10.63 1.74
N GLY A 28 -23.69 9.74 0.80
CA GLY A 28 -24.12 8.35 0.80
C GLY A 28 -25.56 8.16 0.31
N SER A 29 -25.95 8.87 -0.75
CA SER A 29 -27.28 8.73 -1.38
C SER A 29 -27.59 7.33 -1.94
N ASP A 30 -26.58 6.47 -2.18
CA ASP A 30 -26.77 5.08 -2.60
C ASP A 30 -26.17 4.06 -1.60
N GLN A 31 -26.72 2.84 -1.57
CA GLN A 31 -26.23 1.76 -0.68
C GLN A 31 -24.75 1.41 -0.94
N HIS A 32 -24.29 1.61 -2.18
CA HIS A 32 -22.91 1.35 -2.57
C HIS A 32 -21.93 2.33 -1.92
N GLY A 33 -22.23 3.63 -1.96
CA GLY A 33 -21.45 4.67 -1.31
C GLY A 33 -21.38 4.48 0.21
N LEU A 34 -22.49 4.11 0.85
CA LEU A 34 -22.51 3.81 2.29
C LEU A 34 -21.55 2.67 2.66
N HIS A 35 -21.54 1.59 1.88
CA HIS A 35 -20.66 0.45 2.12
C HIS A 35 -19.18 0.82 1.87
N THR A 36 -18.90 1.54 0.78
CA THR A 36 -17.55 2.04 0.46
C THR A 36 -17.02 2.97 1.55
N LYS A 37 -17.85 3.89 2.03
CA LYS A 37 -17.52 4.81 3.13
C LYS A 37 -17.24 4.07 4.43
N TYR A 38 -18.06 3.05 4.76
CA TYR A 38 -17.83 2.22 5.94
C TYR A 38 -16.47 1.52 5.90
N ILE A 39 -16.14 0.85 4.78
CA ILE A 39 -14.85 0.17 4.61
C ILE A 39 -13.69 1.18 4.67
N HIS A 40 -13.82 2.32 3.99
CA HIS A 40 -12.83 3.39 4.01
C HIS A 40 -12.55 3.87 5.45
N THR A 41 -13.59 4.15 6.23
CA THR A 41 -13.46 4.61 7.62
C THR A 41 -12.86 3.54 8.53
N GLN A 42 -13.22 2.26 8.34
CA GLN A 42 -12.61 1.15 9.09
C GLN A 42 -11.10 1.06 8.85
N ILE A 43 -10.68 1.08 7.57
CA ILE A 43 -9.27 1.01 7.19
C ILE A 43 -8.50 2.25 7.68
N GLN A 44 -9.11 3.44 7.57
CA GLN A 44 -8.52 4.68 8.06
C GLN A 44 -8.25 4.64 9.57
N ASN A 45 -9.23 4.19 10.36
CA ASN A 45 -9.08 4.06 11.80
C ASN A 45 -7.95 3.08 12.15
N GLU A 46 -7.87 1.94 11.46
CA GLU A 46 -6.81 0.97 11.65
C GLU A 46 -5.42 1.57 11.31
N PHE A 47 -5.33 2.31 10.19
CA PHE A 47 -4.10 2.98 9.77
C PHE A 47 -3.58 3.95 10.86
N ILE A 48 -4.49 4.74 11.43
CA ILE A 48 -4.17 5.70 12.50
C ILE A 48 -3.76 4.95 13.78
N GLN A 49 -4.49 3.90 14.17
CA GLN A 49 -4.16 3.08 15.35
C GLN A 49 -2.79 2.40 15.23
N GLN A 50 -2.39 2.03 14.01
CA GLN A 50 -1.07 1.47 13.71
C GLN A 50 0.03 2.52 13.54
N ARG A 51 -0.21 3.77 13.98
CA ARG A 51 0.74 4.89 13.88
C ARG A 51 1.20 5.17 12.46
N CYS A 52 0.30 4.98 11.48
CA CYS A 52 0.58 5.17 10.05
C CYS A 52 1.64 4.20 9.48
N LEU A 53 1.97 3.11 10.18
CA LEU A 53 2.94 2.10 9.73
C LEU A 53 2.25 0.88 9.10
N ASN A 54 1.24 1.12 8.26
CA ASN A 54 0.50 0.04 7.64
C ASN A 54 1.12 -0.36 6.29
N PHE A 55 2.06 -1.30 6.32
CA PHE A 55 2.65 -1.93 5.13
C PHE A 55 1.70 -2.88 4.40
N ARG A 56 0.40 -2.88 4.67
CA ARG A 56 -0.57 -3.70 3.92
C ARG A 56 -1.26 -2.90 2.82
N LEU A 57 -1.30 -1.58 2.96
CA LEU A 57 -2.00 -0.72 2.02
C LEU A 57 -1.15 -0.49 0.76
N VAL A 58 -1.79 -0.69 -0.39
CA VAL A 58 -1.20 -0.48 -1.71
C VAL A 58 -2.15 0.45 -2.49
N PRO A 59 -1.97 1.78 -2.36
CA PRO A 59 -2.80 2.74 -3.08
C PRO A 59 -2.38 2.79 -4.55
N VAL A 60 -3.37 2.65 -5.44
CA VAL A 60 -3.19 2.62 -6.90
C VAL A 60 -4.01 3.73 -7.52
N LEU A 61 -3.34 4.69 -8.15
CA LEU A 61 -3.95 5.81 -8.86
C LEU A 61 -4.29 5.40 -10.29
N PHE A 62 -5.57 5.44 -10.66
CA PHE A 62 -6.00 5.14 -12.03
C PHE A 62 -5.75 6.31 -12.99
N PRO A 63 -5.69 6.07 -14.32
CA PRO A 63 -5.39 7.11 -15.31
C PRO A 63 -6.33 8.32 -15.29
N ASN A 64 -7.57 8.14 -14.86
CA ASN A 64 -8.57 9.20 -14.75
C ASN A 64 -8.53 9.94 -13.41
N ALA A 65 -7.60 9.58 -12.51
CA ALA A 65 -7.45 10.17 -11.20
C ALA A 65 -6.20 11.06 -11.13
N ASN A 66 -6.17 11.92 -10.12
CA ASN A 66 -5.07 12.83 -9.86
C ASN A 66 -4.81 12.89 -8.34
N GLN A 67 -3.80 13.64 -7.92
CA GLN A 67 -3.42 13.71 -6.50
C GLN A 67 -4.54 14.22 -5.59
N SER A 68 -5.45 15.08 -6.08
CA SER A 68 -6.59 15.56 -5.30
C SER A 68 -7.63 14.47 -4.99
N HIS A 69 -7.59 13.35 -5.70
CA HIS A 69 -8.45 12.19 -5.44
C HIS A 69 -7.90 11.24 -4.39
N VAL A 70 -6.65 11.43 -3.95
CA VAL A 70 -6.01 10.59 -2.95
C VAL A 70 -6.50 11.00 -1.56
N PRO A 71 -7.07 10.06 -0.76
CA PRO A 71 -7.47 10.34 0.61
C PRO A 71 -6.31 10.89 1.44
N MET A 72 -6.57 11.90 2.27
CA MET A 72 -5.54 12.64 3.00
C MET A 72 -4.64 11.73 3.84
N TRP A 73 -5.22 10.72 4.49
CA TRP A 73 -4.52 9.75 5.33
C TRP A 73 -3.61 8.78 4.54
N LEU A 74 -3.78 8.67 3.21
CA LEU A 74 -2.92 7.88 2.32
C LEU A 74 -1.83 8.70 1.64
N GLN A 75 -1.85 10.03 1.71
CA GLN A 75 -0.91 10.88 0.96
C GLN A 75 0.55 10.70 1.37
N SER A 76 0.81 10.23 2.59
CA SER A 76 2.16 9.92 3.09
C SER A 76 2.71 8.56 2.62
N THR A 77 1.88 7.75 1.95
CA THR A 77 2.26 6.40 1.50
C THR A 77 2.72 6.41 0.05
N ARG A 78 3.48 5.37 -0.36
CA ARG A 78 3.92 5.21 -1.74
C ARG A 78 2.70 4.94 -2.64
N LEU A 79 2.43 5.88 -3.55
CA LEU A 79 1.39 5.78 -4.56
C LEU A 79 1.90 5.10 -5.82
N PHE A 80 1.14 4.15 -6.37
CA PHE A 80 1.44 3.50 -7.65
C PHE A 80 0.51 4.03 -8.73
N ARG A 81 1.06 4.56 -9.83
CA ARG A 81 0.28 5.02 -10.99
C ARG A 81 0.03 3.86 -11.93
N TRP A 82 -1.23 3.56 -12.19
CA TRP A 82 -1.61 2.55 -13.17
C TRP A 82 -1.77 3.19 -14.55
N PRO A 83 -1.21 2.62 -15.63
CA PRO A 83 -0.36 1.43 -15.71
C PRO A 83 1.16 1.72 -15.65
N GLN A 84 1.58 2.97 -15.42
CA GLN A 84 2.99 3.39 -15.54
C GLN A 84 3.92 2.63 -14.56
N ASP A 85 3.47 2.40 -13.33
CA ASP A 85 4.25 1.77 -12.27
C ASP A 85 3.97 0.27 -12.14
N THR A 86 3.45 -0.39 -13.20
CA THR A 86 3.01 -1.80 -13.15
C THR A 86 4.10 -2.74 -12.64
N GLN A 87 5.36 -2.56 -13.06
CA GLN A 87 6.46 -3.40 -12.59
C GLN A 87 6.67 -3.29 -11.08
N ASP A 88 6.76 -2.07 -10.56
CA ASP A 88 6.96 -1.83 -9.12
C ASP A 88 5.72 -2.24 -8.31
N LEU A 89 4.52 -2.09 -8.88
CA LEU A 89 3.28 -2.56 -8.27
C LEU A 89 3.27 -4.10 -8.18
N LEU A 90 3.67 -4.81 -9.23
CA LEU A 90 3.75 -6.28 -9.22
C LEU A 90 4.78 -6.77 -8.20
N LEU A 91 5.99 -6.19 -8.18
CA LEU A 91 6.99 -6.50 -7.16
C LEU A 91 6.44 -6.29 -5.75
N ARG A 92 5.70 -5.18 -5.54
CA ARG A 92 5.07 -4.88 -4.26
C ARG A 92 4.02 -5.92 -3.84
N LEU A 93 3.22 -6.40 -4.80
CA LEU A 93 2.19 -7.41 -4.58
C LEU A 93 2.79 -8.80 -4.33
N LEU A 94 3.86 -9.15 -5.05
CA LEU A 94 4.60 -10.40 -4.89
C LEU A 94 5.55 -10.39 -3.68
N ARG A 95 5.75 -9.22 -3.05
CA ARG A 95 6.73 -8.99 -1.97
C ARG A 95 8.16 -9.27 -2.38
N GLU A 96 8.48 -8.97 -3.64
CA GLU A 96 9.82 -9.12 -4.20
C GLU A 96 10.58 -7.80 -4.15
N GLU A 97 11.88 -7.88 -3.88
CA GLU A 97 12.78 -6.74 -3.93
C GLU A 97 13.23 -6.50 -5.37
N ARG A 98 13.21 -5.24 -5.81
CA ARG A 98 13.72 -4.87 -7.14
C ARG A 98 15.22 -5.06 -7.28
N TYR A 99 15.95 -4.91 -6.18
CA TYR A 99 17.40 -4.98 -6.14
C TYR A 99 17.81 -6.13 -5.22
N ILE A 100 18.45 -7.14 -5.80
CA ILE A 100 19.02 -8.25 -5.04
C ILE A 100 20.46 -7.84 -4.71
N PRO A 101 20.84 -7.72 -3.42
CA PRO A 101 22.21 -7.38 -3.06
C PRO A 101 23.16 -8.43 -3.62
N PRO A 102 24.33 -8.03 -4.13
CA PRO A 102 25.32 -8.99 -4.59
C PRO A 102 25.73 -9.90 -3.43
N PRO A 103 26.05 -11.17 -3.70
CA PRO A 103 26.54 -12.07 -2.66
C PRO A 103 27.78 -11.45 -2.02
N LEU A 104 27.86 -11.53 -0.68
CA LEU A 104 29.05 -11.13 0.05
C LEU A 104 30.23 -11.99 -0.43
N GLY A 105 31.36 -11.36 -0.73
CA GLY A 105 32.59 -12.05 -1.11
C GLY A 105 33.09 -12.98 0.00
N LYS A 106 34.00 -13.91 -0.34
CA LYS A 106 34.61 -14.83 0.63
C LYS A 106 35.22 -14.05 1.79
N GLU A 107 34.84 -14.37 3.02
CA GLU A 107 35.40 -13.75 4.21
C GLU A 107 36.93 -13.86 4.22
N LEU A 108 37.61 -12.75 4.50
CA LEU A 108 39.06 -12.73 4.63
C LEU A 108 39.44 -13.36 5.98
N THR A 109 39.99 -14.56 5.94
CA THR A 109 40.52 -15.21 7.14
C THR A 109 41.92 -14.67 7.44
N LEU A 110 42.05 -13.86 8.50
CA LEU A 110 43.35 -13.43 9.03
C LEU A 110 43.94 -14.54 9.91
N THR A 111 44.95 -15.25 9.42
CA THR A 111 45.76 -16.15 10.25
C THR A 111 47.00 -15.44 10.78
N ILE A 112 47.04 -15.19 12.08
CA ILE A 112 48.22 -14.70 12.80
C ILE A 112 49.10 -15.91 13.15
N LYS A 113 50.35 -15.93 12.68
CA LYS A 113 51.35 -16.94 13.09
C LYS A 113 52.34 -16.31 14.08
N PRO A 114 52.57 -16.91 15.26
CA PRO A 114 53.64 -16.47 16.16
C PRO A 114 55.01 -16.79 15.56
N LEU A 115 56.00 -15.93 15.86
CA LEU A 115 57.41 -16.05 15.49
C LEU A 115 58.13 -17.11 16.31
#